data_AF-A0A970DZE7-F1
#
_entry.id   AF-A0A970DZE7-F1
#
_cell.length_a   1.000
_cell.length_b   1.000
_cell.length_c   1.000
_cell.angle_alpha   90.00
_cell.angle_beta   90.00
_cell.angle_gamma   90.00
#
_symmetry.space_group_name_H-M   'P 1'
#
loop_
_entity.id
_entity.type
_entity.pdbx_description
1 polymer ?
#
loop_
_entity_poly.entity_id
_entity_poly.type
_entity_poly.pdbx_seq_one_letter_code
_entity_poly.pdbx_strand_id
1 'polypeptide(L)'
;MLTRLKWLFCYHSVGKSLAALMRKAALFVWDPVIKIVVSLVATTKVNRVVFVSDPDYADNARVLSDFLASSHNGSNYDIVWLVKELPKERLDTVRFIVARSKKSGRLSLRGLYYAQSATVVFFTHRFPKLYRWRKSPIVVNLWHGSGYKDAVGGRKRRRSLNFDYVLVPGDLFVHAKSRFFGCSKEQVLPLGYPRYDLFQRVSPAVGSQHFSGHSLSGLIVE
;
A
#
# COMPACT_ATOMS: atom_id res chain seq x y z
N MET A 1 -24.45 19.33 -45.10
CA MET A 1 -23.10 19.38 -44.49
C MET A 1 -23.08 18.97 -43.00
N LEU A 2 -23.97 19.51 -42.16
CA LEU A 2 -24.03 19.24 -40.70
C LEU A 2 -24.32 17.77 -40.30
N THR A 3 -25.09 17.03 -41.10
CA THR A 3 -25.40 15.61 -40.84
C THR A 3 -24.19 14.70 -41.03
N ARG A 4 -23.32 15.00 -42.00
CA ARG A 4 -22.09 14.23 -42.29
C ARG A 4 -21.04 14.41 -41.19
N LEU A 5 -20.93 15.60 -40.59
CA LEU A 5 -20.07 15.86 -39.43
C LEU A 5 -20.53 15.15 -38.17
N LYS A 6 -21.85 15.12 -37.88
CA LYS A 6 -22.41 14.37 -36.74
C LYS A 6 -22.15 12.88 -36.86
N TRP A 7 -22.22 12.32 -38.06
CA TRP A 7 -21.95 10.91 -38.32
C TRP A 7 -20.46 10.56 -38.12
N LEU A 8 -19.54 11.40 -38.59
CA LEU A 8 -18.11 11.25 -38.36
C LEU A 8 -17.73 11.38 -36.87
N PHE A 9 -18.34 12.32 -36.14
CA PHE A 9 -18.15 12.45 -34.69
C PHE A 9 -18.68 11.24 -33.92
N CYS A 10 -19.84 10.72 -34.30
CA CYS A 10 -20.43 9.52 -33.71
C CYS A 10 -19.56 8.28 -33.99
N TYR A 11 -19.13 8.08 -35.24
CA TYR A 11 -18.25 6.97 -35.62
C TYR A 11 -16.90 7.02 -34.88
N HIS A 12 -16.30 8.21 -34.76
CA HIS A 12 -15.04 8.40 -34.02
C HIS A 12 -15.21 8.18 -32.50
N SER A 13 -16.36 8.57 -31.93
CA SER A 13 -16.72 8.33 -30.52
C SER A 13 -16.99 6.85 -30.22
N VAL A 14 -17.72 6.16 -31.10
CA VAL A 14 -18.01 4.73 -31.03
C VAL A 14 -16.74 3.91 -31.21
N GLY A 15 -15.86 4.28 -32.15
CA GLY A 15 -14.55 3.65 -32.34
C GLY A 15 -13.64 3.77 -31.11
N LYS A 16 -13.62 4.93 -30.44
CA LYS A 16 -12.91 5.11 -29.16
C LYS A 16 -13.50 4.29 -28.02
N SER A 17 -14.83 4.18 -27.95
CA SER A 17 -15.50 3.35 -26.94
C SER A 17 -15.28 1.85 -27.16
N LEU A 18 -15.34 1.39 -28.41
CA LEU A 18 -15.06 0.01 -28.79
C LEU A 18 -13.58 -0.33 -28.54
N ALA A 19 -12.65 0.54 -28.90
CA ALA A 19 -11.24 0.36 -28.60
C ALA A 19 -10.97 0.33 -27.08
N ALA A 20 -11.66 1.17 -26.29
CA ALA A 20 -11.57 1.13 -24.84
C ALA A 20 -12.17 -0.16 -24.24
N LEU A 21 -13.27 -0.66 -24.82
CA LEU A 21 -13.89 -1.93 -24.44
C LEU A 21 -12.97 -3.12 -24.77
N MET A 22 -12.42 -3.15 -25.98
CA MET A 22 -11.45 -4.16 -26.43
C MET A 22 -10.18 -4.14 -25.59
N ARG A 23 -9.67 -2.95 -25.23
CA ARG A 23 -8.54 -2.83 -24.28
C ARG A 23 -8.91 -3.33 -22.90
N LYS A 24 -10.12 -3.07 -22.41
CA LYS A 24 -10.60 -3.59 -21.11
C LYS A 24 -10.76 -5.11 -21.15
N ALA A 25 -11.29 -5.66 -22.23
CA ALA A 25 -11.45 -7.11 -22.43
C ALA A 25 -10.09 -7.81 -22.56
N ALA A 26 -9.17 -7.25 -23.35
CA ALA A 26 -7.81 -7.74 -23.45
C ALA A 26 -7.11 -7.68 -22.08
N LEU A 27 -7.17 -6.55 -21.38
CA LEU A 27 -6.63 -6.47 -20.01
C LEU A 27 -7.31 -7.49 -19.08
N PHE A 28 -8.61 -7.72 -19.19
CA PHE A 28 -9.31 -8.70 -18.36
C PHE A 28 -8.82 -10.14 -18.58
N VAL A 29 -8.46 -10.51 -19.82
CA VAL A 29 -7.92 -11.84 -20.17
C VAL A 29 -6.43 -11.94 -19.83
N TRP A 30 -5.65 -10.90 -20.13
CA TRP A 30 -4.19 -10.91 -19.94
C TRP A 30 -3.76 -10.65 -18.50
N ASP A 31 -4.53 -9.89 -17.72
CA ASP A 31 -4.23 -9.60 -16.31
C ASP A 31 -4.08 -10.88 -15.45
N PRO A 32 -5.01 -11.86 -15.44
CA PRO A 32 -4.81 -13.09 -14.69
C PRO A 32 -3.60 -13.90 -15.19
N VAL A 33 -3.36 -13.97 -16.50
CA VAL A 33 -2.21 -14.69 -17.08
C VAL A 33 -0.90 -14.05 -16.64
N ILE A 34 -0.76 -12.73 -16.81
CA ILE A 34 0.39 -11.95 -16.37
C ILE A 34 0.65 -12.16 -14.88
N LYS A 35 -0.41 -12.12 -14.07
CA LYS A 35 -0.29 -12.29 -12.62
C LYS A 35 0.12 -13.70 -12.20
N ILE A 36 -0.36 -14.73 -12.91
CA ILE A 36 0.10 -16.12 -12.72
C ILE A 36 1.58 -16.26 -13.10
N VAL A 37 1.98 -15.71 -14.25
CA VAL A 37 3.39 -15.75 -14.68
C VAL A 37 4.28 -15.05 -13.65
N VAL A 38 3.88 -13.86 -13.18
CA VAL A 38 4.64 -13.13 -12.15
C VAL A 38 4.68 -13.92 -10.84
N SER A 39 3.60 -14.56 -10.40
CA SER A 39 3.61 -15.37 -9.17
C SER A 39 4.46 -16.65 -9.28
N LEU A 40 4.62 -17.20 -10.48
CA LEU A 40 5.49 -18.35 -10.74
C LEU A 40 6.97 -17.96 -10.75
N VAL A 41 7.30 -16.77 -11.28
CA VAL A 41 8.68 -16.29 -11.44
C VAL A 41 9.18 -15.52 -10.21
N ALA A 42 8.30 -14.86 -9.46
CA ALA A 42 8.65 -14.14 -8.25
C ALA A 42 8.92 -15.12 -7.11
N THR A 43 10.16 -15.60 -7.02
CA THR A 43 10.66 -16.28 -5.83
C THR A 43 10.77 -15.28 -4.68
N THR A 44 10.29 -15.67 -3.49
CA THR A 44 10.38 -14.83 -2.30
C THR A 44 11.84 -14.56 -1.98
N LYS A 45 12.24 -13.29 -1.97
CA LYS A 45 13.55 -12.90 -1.48
C LYS A 45 13.48 -12.72 0.02
N VAL A 46 14.26 -13.54 0.72
CA VAL A 46 14.45 -13.44 2.17
C VAL A 46 14.97 -12.02 2.46
N ASN A 47 14.28 -11.26 3.31
CA ASN A 47 14.59 -9.88 3.75
C ASN A 47 14.16 -8.72 2.84
N ARG A 48 13.39 -8.95 1.77
CA ARG A 48 12.83 -7.82 0.99
C ARG A 48 11.60 -7.22 1.67
N VAL A 49 11.63 -5.92 1.92
CA VAL A 49 10.50 -5.15 2.48
C VAL A 49 10.07 -4.09 1.48
N VAL A 50 8.80 -4.09 1.11
CA VAL A 50 8.26 -3.17 0.10
C VAL A 50 7.33 -2.14 0.74
N PHE A 51 7.48 -0.87 0.35
CA PHE A 51 6.65 0.23 0.82
C PHE A 51 5.91 0.91 -0.34
N VAL A 52 4.63 1.21 -0.10
CA VAL A 52 3.78 1.98 -1.01
C VAL A 52 2.92 2.97 -0.24
N SER A 53 3.05 4.26 -0.52
CA SER A 53 2.18 5.29 0.07
C SER A 53 1.58 6.21 -0.99
N ASP A 54 0.52 6.91 -0.62
CA ASP A 54 -0.01 8.05 -1.36
C ASP A 54 -0.17 9.21 -0.36
N PRO A 55 0.49 10.37 -0.51
CA PRO A 55 1.57 10.67 -1.47
C PRO A 55 2.78 9.74 -1.32
N ASP A 56 3.63 9.65 -2.35
CA ASP A 56 4.82 8.80 -2.33
C ASP A 56 5.81 9.27 -1.24
N TYR A 57 6.47 8.30 -0.60
CA TYR A 57 7.49 8.52 0.44
C TYR A 57 7.05 9.47 1.57
N ALA A 58 5.93 9.12 2.22
CA ALA A 58 5.32 9.96 3.25
C ALA A 58 4.64 9.17 4.37
N ASP A 59 4.27 9.90 5.43
CA ASP A 59 3.41 9.45 6.54
C ASP A 59 3.99 8.21 7.26
N ASN A 60 3.14 7.37 7.85
CA ASN A 60 3.49 6.12 8.53
C ASN A 60 4.50 5.25 7.77
N ALA A 61 4.36 5.17 6.45
CA ALA A 61 5.24 4.34 5.63
C ALA A 61 6.67 4.88 5.61
N ARG A 62 6.87 6.20 5.47
CA ARG A 62 8.20 6.82 5.51
C ARG A 62 8.86 6.64 6.86
N VAL A 63 8.14 6.93 7.94
CA VAL A 63 8.72 6.83 9.29
C VAL A 63 9.16 5.40 9.60
N LEU A 64 8.34 4.41 9.24
CA LEU A 64 8.70 3.00 9.40
C LEU A 64 9.88 2.60 8.50
N SER A 65 9.90 3.04 7.23
CA SER A 65 11.01 2.68 6.34
C SER A 65 12.33 3.30 6.77
N ASP A 66 12.29 4.55 7.23
CA ASP A 66 13.48 5.29 7.66
C ASP A 66 14.03 4.70 8.96
N PHE A 67 13.15 4.26 9.87
CA PHE A 67 13.52 3.50 11.06
C PHE A 67 14.22 2.18 10.71
N LEU A 68 13.62 1.37 9.83
CA LEU A 68 14.24 0.11 9.39
C LEU A 68 15.59 0.35 8.72
N ALA A 69 15.68 1.35 7.85
CA ALA A 69 16.89 1.72 7.12
C ALA A 69 18.02 2.22 8.03
N SER A 70 17.67 2.88 9.14
CA SER A 70 18.64 3.46 10.09
C SER A 70 18.98 2.54 11.27
N SER A 71 18.26 1.43 11.43
CA SER A 71 18.52 0.46 12.50
C SER A 71 19.87 -0.26 12.29
N HIS A 72 20.48 -0.77 13.37
CA HIS A 72 21.77 -1.50 13.29
C HIS A 72 21.70 -2.73 12.37
N ASN A 73 20.49 -3.30 12.19
CA ASN A 73 20.20 -4.39 11.26
C ASN A 73 19.70 -3.93 9.88
N GLY A 74 19.68 -2.62 9.61
CA GLY A 74 19.14 -2.04 8.38
C GLY A 74 19.85 -2.51 7.11
N SER A 75 21.15 -2.83 7.20
CA SER A 75 21.94 -3.40 6.10
C SER A 75 21.48 -4.79 5.66
N ASN A 76 20.73 -5.50 6.50
CA ASN A 76 20.24 -6.86 6.20
C ASN A 76 18.94 -6.86 5.40
N TYR A 77 18.26 -5.72 5.31
CA TYR A 77 16.98 -5.58 4.62
C TYR A 77 17.13 -4.95 3.23
N ASP A 78 16.50 -5.58 2.24
CA ASP A 78 16.31 -4.97 0.91
C ASP A 78 15.04 -4.10 0.94
N ILE A 79 15.19 -2.84 1.34
CA ILE A 79 14.09 -1.88 1.46
C ILE A 79 13.79 -1.26 0.10
N VAL A 80 12.58 -1.50 -0.42
CA VAL A 80 12.14 -1.07 -1.75
C VAL A 80 10.89 -0.21 -1.67
N TRP A 81 10.94 0.96 -2.29
CA TRP A 81 9.80 1.86 -2.43
C TRP A 81 9.24 1.83 -3.85
N LEU A 82 7.94 1.55 -4.00
CA LEU A 82 7.26 1.62 -5.30
C LEU A 82 6.54 2.95 -5.41
N VAL A 83 7.07 3.83 -6.24
CA VAL A 83 6.64 5.23 -6.36
C VAL A 83 6.10 5.56 -7.75
N LYS A 84 5.31 6.62 -7.86
CA LYS A 84 4.93 7.26 -9.14
C LYS A 84 6.03 8.17 -9.64
N GLU A 85 6.71 8.85 -8.72
CA GLU A 85 7.80 9.78 -8.99
C GLU A 85 8.89 9.64 -7.93
N LEU A 86 10.15 9.88 -8.31
CA LEU A 86 11.25 9.83 -7.36
C LEU A 86 11.13 10.98 -6.35
N PRO A 87 11.24 10.70 -5.04
CA PRO A 87 11.23 11.76 -4.04
C PRO A 87 12.48 12.63 -4.14
N LYS A 88 12.38 13.86 -3.65
CA LYS A 88 13.49 14.81 -3.60
C LYS A 88 14.55 14.36 -2.59
N GLU A 89 14.11 14.04 -1.38
CA GLU A 89 14.93 13.48 -0.31
C GLU A 89 14.89 11.95 -0.37
N ARG A 90 16.06 11.31 -0.26
CA ARG A 90 16.22 9.87 -0.37
C ARG A 90 17.31 9.41 0.58
N LEU A 91 17.13 8.24 1.17
CA LEU A 91 18.19 7.53 1.86
C LEU A 91 18.86 6.58 0.88
N ASP A 92 20.20 6.54 0.86
CA ASP A 92 20.97 5.69 -0.06
C ASP A 92 20.76 4.19 0.21
N THR A 93 20.40 3.84 1.45
CA THR A 93 20.03 2.49 1.87
C THR A 93 18.67 2.04 1.33
N VAL A 94 17.88 2.94 0.77
CA VAL A 94 16.51 2.68 0.29
C VAL A 94 16.43 2.73 -1.23
N ARG A 95 15.92 1.66 -1.84
CA ARG A 95 15.80 1.58 -3.30
C ARG A 95 14.44 2.08 -3.78
N PHE A 96 14.44 3.18 -4.53
CA PHE A 96 13.24 3.75 -5.14
C PHE A 96 13.03 3.21 -6.55
N ILE A 97 11.87 2.60 -6.80
CA ILE A 97 11.49 2.05 -8.10
C ILE A 97 10.24 2.78 -8.60
N VAL A 98 10.38 3.49 -9.72
CA VAL A 98 9.24 4.09 -10.42
C VAL A 98 8.42 2.98 -11.08
N ALA A 99 7.40 2.52 -10.37
CA ALA A 99 6.59 1.36 -10.76
C ALA A 99 5.09 1.60 -10.56
N ARG A 100 4.67 2.86 -10.37
CA ARG A 100 3.26 3.22 -10.26
C ARG A 100 2.87 4.24 -11.33
N SER A 101 1.68 4.06 -11.88
CA SER A 101 1.10 5.00 -12.84
C SER A 101 0.76 6.33 -12.16
N LYS A 102 1.27 7.46 -12.69
CA LYS A 102 0.91 8.82 -12.21
C LYS A 102 -0.61 9.06 -12.23
N LYS A 103 -1.28 8.61 -13.30
CA LYS A 103 -2.72 8.83 -13.52
C LYS A 103 -3.62 7.95 -12.66
N SER A 104 -3.26 6.67 -12.50
CA SER A 104 -4.17 5.66 -11.89
C SER A 104 -3.69 5.10 -10.55
N GLY A 105 -2.43 5.35 -10.17
CA GLY A 105 -1.79 4.76 -8.99
C GLY A 105 -1.54 3.24 -9.08
N ARG A 106 -1.91 2.61 -10.21
CA ARG A 106 -1.75 1.17 -10.43
C ARG A 106 -0.28 0.78 -10.53
N LEU A 107 0.03 -0.41 -10.01
CA LEU A 107 1.35 -1.02 -10.14
C LEU A 107 1.61 -1.48 -11.58
N SER A 108 2.83 -1.25 -12.06
CA SER A 108 3.36 -1.85 -13.28
C SER A 108 3.74 -3.31 -13.05
N LEU A 109 4.08 -4.04 -14.12
CA LEU A 109 4.58 -5.42 -14.02
C LEU A 109 5.83 -5.52 -13.13
N ARG A 110 6.74 -4.55 -13.29
CA ARG A 110 7.92 -4.42 -12.44
C ARG A 110 7.51 -4.25 -10.97
N GLY A 111 6.55 -3.36 -10.69
CA GLY A 111 6.04 -3.16 -9.33
C GLY A 111 5.39 -4.40 -8.73
N LEU A 112 4.62 -5.14 -9.54
CA LEU A 112 4.01 -6.39 -9.13
C LEU A 112 5.07 -7.45 -8.79
N TYR A 113 6.12 -7.58 -9.59
CA TYR A 113 7.24 -8.48 -9.30
C TYR A 113 7.90 -8.15 -7.95
N TYR A 114 8.24 -6.89 -7.71
CA TYR A 114 8.85 -6.48 -6.43
C TYR A 114 7.91 -6.76 -5.25
N ALA A 115 6.63 -6.41 -5.37
CA ALA A 115 5.64 -6.69 -4.34
C ALA A 115 5.46 -8.19 -4.08
N GLN A 116 5.36 -9.01 -5.12
CA GLN A 116 5.13 -10.45 -5.02
C GLN A 116 6.36 -11.21 -4.47
N SER A 117 7.57 -10.72 -4.78
CA SER A 117 8.84 -11.29 -4.28
C SER A 117 9.21 -10.85 -2.85
N ALA A 118 8.42 -9.96 -2.23
CA ALA A 118 8.73 -9.43 -0.91
C ALA A 118 8.42 -10.44 0.20
N THR A 119 9.06 -10.23 1.36
CA THR A 119 8.66 -10.90 2.61
C THR A 119 7.48 -10.16 3.24
N VAL A 120 7.54 -8.82 3.29
CA VAL A 120 6.49 -7.96 3.83
C VAL A 120 6.23 -6.79 2.89
N VAL A 121 4.96 -6.42 2.72
CA VAL A 121 4.52 -5.25 1.97
C VAL A 121 3.74 -4.33 2.89
N PHE A 122 4.24 -3.11 3.08
CA PHE A 122 3.57 -2.05 3.82
C PHE A 122 2.89 -1.06 2.88
N PHE A 123 1.63 -0.72 3.16
CA PHE A 123 0.93 0.31 2.38
C PHE A 123 -0.03 1.17 3.22
N THR A 124 -0.34 2.40 2.79
CA THR A 124 -1.21 3.31 3.56
C THR A 124 -2.61 3.51 2.99
N HIS A 125 -2.79 3.32 1.68
CA HIS A 125 -4.03 3.65 0.96
C HIS A 125 -4.60 2.44 0.23
N ARG A 126 -4.52 2.42 -1.10
CA ARG A 126 -5.03 1.34 -1.94
C ARG A 126 -3.85 0.55 -2.47
N PHE A 127 -3.90 -0.76 -2.26
CA PHE A 127 -2.94 -1.69 -2.80
C PHE A 127 -3.66 -2.80 -3.60
N PRO A 128 -3.17 -3.14 -4.80
CA PRO A 128 -3.79 -4.19 -5.60
C PRO A 128 -3.71 -5.55 -4.90
N LYS A 129 -4.64 -6.44 -5.23
CA LYS A 129 -4.62 -7.81 -4.72
C LYS A 129 -3.41 -8.54 -5.28
N LEU A 130 -2.57 -9.06 -4.39
CA LEU A 130 -1.50 -9.99 -4.74
C LEU A 130 -2.06 -11.40 -4.86
N TYR A 131 -1.44 -12.22 -5.72
CA TYR A 131 -1.90 -13.59 -5.96
C TYR A 131 -1.23 -14.52 -4.95
N ARG A 132 -2.04 -15.26 -4.19
CA ARG A 132 -1.56 -16.12 -3.11
C ARG A 132 -1.46 -17.57 -3.57
N TRP A 133 -0.46 -17.89 -4.40
CA TRP A 133 -0.25 -19.26 -4.92
C TRP A 133 0.90 -20.00 -4.21
N ARG A 134 1.80 -19.30 -3.49
CA ARG A 134 2.94 -19.86 -2.73
C ARG A 134 3.19 -19.01 -1.47
N LYS A 135 4.40 -19.06 -0.89
CA LYS A 135 4.90 -18.10 0.11
C LYS A 135 4.65 -16.67 -0.42
N SER A 136 3.58 -16.08 0.08
CA SER A 136 3.12 -14.76 -0.31
C SER A 136 3.60 -13.76 0.73
N PRO A 137 3.90 -12.51 0.33
CA PRO A 137 4.24 -11.49 1.30
C PRO A 137 3.11 -11.33 2.32
N ILE A 138 3.49 -11.05 3.56
CA ILE A 138 2.56 -10.51 4.54
C ILE A 138 2.25 -9.08 4.13
N VAL A 139 0.97 -8.76 3.92
CA VAL A 139 0.55 -7.43 3.46
C VAL A 139 -0.04 -6.66 4.62
N VAL A 140 0.63 -5.59 5.05
CA VAL A 140 0.25 -4.79 6.21
C VAL A 140 -0.21 -3.40 5.77
N ASN A 141 -1.44 -3.05 6.15
CA ASN A 141 -2.01 -1.73 5.93
C ASN A 141 -1.67 -0.81 7.10
N LEU A 142 -0.74 0.11 6.89
CA LEU A 142 -0.37 1.13 7.86
C LEU A 142 -1.46 2.21 8.03
N TRP A 143 -2.42 2.27 7.09
CA TRP A 143 -3.45 3.29 7.02
C TRP A 143 -2.88 4.73 7.06
N HIS A 144 -3.74 5.74 7.13
CA HIS A 144 -3.36 7.17 7.16
C HIS A 144 -4.08 7.95 8.27
N GLY A 145 -4.82 7.24 9.13
CA GLY A 145 -5.51 7.82 10.28
C GLY A 145 -6.87 7.20 10.57
N SER A 146 -7.19 7.01 11.84
CA SER A 146 -8.53 6.58 12.25
C SER A 146 -9.48 7.77 12.19
N GLY A 147 -10.19 7.91 11.07
CA GLY A 147 -11.23 8.93 10.93
C GLY A 147 -12.36 8.71 11.95
N TYR A 148 -12.75 9.79 12.63
CA TYR A 148 -13.92 9.85 13.52
C TYR A 148 -15.25 9.79 12.73
N LYS A 149 -15.22 10.17 11.45
CA LYS A 149 -16.37 10.08 10.56
C LYS A 149 -16.66 8.62 10.30
N ASP A 150 -17.62 8.12 11.06
CA ASP A 150 -18.29 6.88 10.80
C ASP A 150 -18.72 6.87 9.33
N ALA A 151 -18.40 5.82 8.58
CA ALA A 151 -19.07 5.59 7.30
C ALA A 151 -20.51 5.10 7.52
N VAL A 152 -21.15 5.58 8.59
CA VAL A 152 -22.57 5.43 8.89
C VAL A 152 -23.30 6.18 7.80
N GLY A 153 -23.93 5.41 6.90
CA GLY A 153 -24.71 5.96 5.80
C GLY A 153 -24.45 5.35 4.43
N GLY A 154 -23.73 4.23 4.32
CA GLY A 154 -23.60 3.60 3.01
C GLY A 154 -23.41 2.11 3.05
N ARG A 155 -24.37 1.40 2.44
CA ARG A 155 -24.23 0.08 1.80
C ARG A 155 -23.10 0.03 0.74
N LYS A 156 -22.02 0.80 0.88
CA LYS A 156 -20.88 0.83 -0.03
C LYS A 156 -20.02 -0.36 0.33
N ARG A 157 -20.33 -1.48 -0.34
CA ARG A 157 -19.55 -2.72 -0.54
C ARG A 157 -18.43 -2.89 0.48
N ARG A 158 -18.52 -3.93 1.32
CA ARG A 158 -17.37 -4.58 1.99
C ARG A 158 -16.17 -4.42 1.07
N ARG A 159 -15.29 -3.45 1.35
CA ARG A 159 -14.14 -3.21 0.49
C ARG A 159 -13.29 -4.44 0.77
N SER A 160 -13.21 -5.37 -0.19
CA SER A 160 -12.28 -6.48 -0.09
C SER A 160 -10.88 -5.86 -0.07
N LEU A 161 -10.36 -5.64 1.13
CA LEU A 161 -9.07 -5.03 1.29
C LEU A 161 -8.06 -6.15 1.31
N ASN A 162 -7.04 -5.95 0.49
CA ASN A 162 -6.03 -6.97 0.22
C ASN A 162 -4.91 -6.83 1.26
N PHE A 163 -5.25 -6.98 2.53
CA PHE A 163 -4.28 -6.98 3.64
C PHE A 163 -4.46 -8.21 4.53
N ASP A 164 -3.37 -8.60 5.16
CA ASP A 164 -3.33 -9.57 6.26
C ASP A 164 -3.57 -8.87 7.60
N TYR A 165 -2.93 -7.71 7.78
CA TYR A 165 -3.04 -6.90 9.00
C TYR A 165 -3.28 -5.41 8.70
N VAL A 166 -3.87 -4.69 9.65
CA VAL A 166 -4.06 -3.24 9.59
C VAL A 166 -3.75 -2.57 10.94
N LEU A 167 -3.00 -1.47 10.91
CA LEU A 167 -2.68 -0.69 12.12
C LEU A 167 -3.82 0.23 12.54
N VAL A 168 -4.01 0.33 13.85
CA VAL A 168 -4.87 1.33 14.48
C VAL A 168 -4.17 2.01 15.65
N PRO A 169 -4.61 3.23 16.05
CA PRO A 169 -3.98 3.99 17.12
C PRO A 169 -3.95 3.28 18.49
N GLY A 170 -4.87 2.36 18.74
CA GLY A 170 -5.01 1.64 20.00
C GLY A 170 -6.30 0.83 20.06
N ASP A 171 -6.53 0.15 21.17
CA ASP A 171 -7.59 -0.86 21.34
C ASP A 171 -9.00 -0.35 21.08
N LEU A 172 -9.26 0.92 21.44
CA LEU A 172 -10.55 1.58 21.22
C LEU A 172 -11.01 1.50 19.76
N PHE A 173 -10.06 1.48 18.81
CA PHE A 173 -10.35 1.48 17.38
C PHE A 173 -10.52 0.08 16.78
N VAL A 174 -10.17 -0.98 17.51
CA VAL A 174 -10.16 -2.36 16.99
C VAL A 174 -11.55 -2.76 16.51
N HIS A 175 -12.58 -2.57 17.34
CA HIS A 175 -13.94 -2.96 16.99
C HIS A 175 -14.51 -2.16 15.82
N ALA A 176 -14.36 -0.83 15.87
CA ALA A 176 -14.84 0.06 14.81
C ALA A 176 -14.14 -0.22 13.47
N LYS A 177 -12.81 -0.46 13.48
CA LYS A 177 -12.06 -0.75 12.25
C LYS A 177 -12.29 -2.14 11.70
N SER A 178 -12.43 -3.16 12.55
CA SER A 178 -12.84 -4.50 12.11
C SER A 178 -14.18 -4.43 11.38
N ARG A 179 -15.17 -3.69 11.92
CA ARG A 179 -16.48 -3.49 11.27
C ARG A 179 -16.37 -2.69 9.96
N PHE A 180 -15.58 -1.62 9.95
CA PHE A 180 -15.38 -0.77 8.77
C PHE A 180 -14.74 -1.54 7.60
N PHE A 181 -13.77 -2.39 7.88
CA PHE A 181 -13.06 -3.17 6.88
C PHE A 181 -13.68 -4.54 6.60
N GLY A 182 -14.57 -5.02 7.49
CA GLY A 182 -15.15 -6.36 7.39
C GLY A 182 -14.12 -7.47 7.58
N CYS A 183 -13.13 -7.26 8.45
CA CYS A 183 -12.05 -8.21 8.76
C CYS A 183 -12.17 -8.70 10.21
N SER A 184 -11.42 -9.74 10.59
CA SER A 184 -11.41 -10.20 11.98
C SER A 184 -10.71 -9.18 12.89
N LYS A 185 -10.92 -9.26 14.21
CA LYS A 185 -10.29 -8.33 15.17
C LYS A 185 -8.79 -8.60 15.29
N GLU A 186 -8.37 -9.85 15.10
CA GLU A 186 -6.98 -10.32 15.17
C GLU A 186 -6.14 -9.76 14.01
N GLN A 187 -6.79 -9.38 12.91
CA GLN A 187 -6.14 -8.68 11.80
C GLN A 187 -5.90 -7.19 12.11
N VAL A 188 -6.51 -6.64 13.16
CA VAL A 188 -6.39 -5.24 13.55
C VAL A 188 -5.37 -5.11 14.67
N LEU A 189 -4.25 -4.47 14.37
CA LEU A 189 -3.10 -4.35 15.26
C LEU A 189 -3.13 -2.99 15.99
N PRO A 190 -3.42 -2.96 17.31
CA PRO A 190 -3.50 -1.73 18.11
C PRO A 190 -2.12 -1.26 18.57
N LEU A 191 -1.16 -1.17 17.65
CA LEU A 191 0.23 -0.81 17.95
C LEU A 191 0.51 0.70 17.87
N GLY A 192 -0.50 1.51 17.54
CA GLY A 192 -0.27 2.90 17.17
C GLY A 192 0.14 3.06 15.71
N TYR A 193 0.43 4.31 15.34
CA TYR A 193 0.91 4.65 14.01
C TYR A 193 2.39 5.03 14.08
N PRO A 194 3.26 4.57 13.14
CA PRO A 194 4.68 4.89 13.17
C PRO A 194 5.00 6.38 13.27
N ARG A 195 4.16 7.25 12.67
CA ARG A 195 4.33 8.70 12.76
C ARG A 195 4.20 9.26 14.18
N TYR A 196 3.56 8.54 15.10
CA TYR A 196 3.42 8.97 16.49
C TYR A 196 4.76 8.97 17.23
N ASP A 197 5.71 8.13 16.81
CA ASP A 197 7.06 8.09 17.36
C ASP A 197 7.80 9.42 17.14
N LEU A 198 7.45 10.17 16.10
CA LEU A 198 8.01 11.51 15.87
C LEU A 198 7.61 12.48 16.99
N PHE A 199 6.37 12.38 17.51
CA PHE A 199 5.94 13.21 18.64
C PHE A 199 6.67 12.83 19.92
N GLN A 200 6.95 11.54 20.14
CA GLN A 200 7.73 11.08 21.29
C GLN A 200 9.17 11.62 21.24
N ARG A 201 9.78 11.69 20.05
CA ARG A 201 11.14 12.23 19.88
C ARG A 201 11.22 13.73 20.17
N VAL A 202 10.19 14.49 19.81
CA VAL A 202 10.16 15.95 20.01
C VAL A 202 9.74 16.33 21.43
N SER A 203 8.83 15.57 22.04
CA SER A 203 8.32 15.83 23.39
C SER A 203 8.17 14.53 24.20
N PRO A 204 9.27 14.01 24.79
CA PRO A 204 9.27 12.70 25.45
C PRO A 204 8.24 12.58 26.58
N ALA A 205 8.05 13.63 27.38
CA ALA A 205 7.12 13.64 28.52
C ALA A 205 5.64 13.52 28.10
N VAL A 206 5.27 14.14 26.97
CA VAL A 206 3.90 14.10 26.43
C VAL A 206 3.68 12.83 25.60
N GLY A 207 4.70 12.42 24.85
CA GLY A 207 4.63 11.24 24.00
C GLY A 207 4.47 9.94 24.78
N SER A 208 5.19 9.79 25.90
CA SER A 208 5.11 8.62 26.78
C SER A 208 3.77 8.51 27.52
N GLN A 209 3.13 9.63 27.84
CA GLN A 209 1.81 9.66 28.48
C GLN A 209 0.66 9.25 27.54
N HIS A 210 0.78 9.52 26.24
CA HIS A 210 -0.33 9.33 25.29
C HIS A 210 -0.16 8.19 24.29
N PHE A 211 1.07 7.71 24.07
CA PHE A 211 1.40 6.71 23.06
C PHE A 211 2.14 5.50 23.67
N SER A 212 1.74 5.07 24.86
CA SER A 212 2.38 4.02 25.67
C SER A 212 2.28 2.58 25.12
N GLY A 213 1.80 2.40 23.88
CA GLY A 213 1.80 1.09 23.23
C GLY A 213 3.08 0.87 22.45
N HIS A 214 3.95 -0.04 22.92
CA HIS A 214 5.14 -0.56 22.23
C HIS A 214 5.81 0.41 21.25
N SER A 215 6.41 1.48 21.78
CA SER A 215 7.26 2.39 21.01
C SER A 215 8.38 1.60 20.31
N LEU A 216 8.65 1.88 19.04
CA LEU A 216 9.80 1.31 18.33
C LEU A 216 11.13 1.65 19.00
N SER A 217 11.15 2.66 19.89
CA SER A 217 12.33 2.99 20.69
C SER A 217 12.71 1.91 21.71
N GLY A 218 11.74 1.11 22.18
CA GLY A 218 12.00 -0.02 23.08
C GLY A 218 12.63 -1.24 22.38
N LEU A 219 12.64 -1.28 21.05
CA LEU A 219 13.26 -2.34 20.25
C LEU A 219 14.73 -2.03 19.87
N ILE A 220 15.26 -0.86 20.24
CA ILE A 220 16.68 -0.49 20.04
C ILE A 220 17.54 -0.99 21.22
N VAL A 221 16.92 -1.36 22.34
CA VAL A 221 17.61 -1.84 23.53
C VAL A 221 17.33 -3.34 23.70
N GLU A 222 17.84 -4.14 22.77
CA GLU A 222 18.22 -5.55 22.96
C GLU A 222 19.07 -6.04 21.79
#